data_AF-A0AAW3FC78-F1
#
_entry.id   AF-A0AAW3FC78-F1
#
_cell.length_a   1.000
_cell.length_b   1.000
_cell.length_c   1.000
_cell.angle_alpha   90.00
_cell.angle_beta   90.00
_cell.angle_gamma   90.00
#
_symmetry.space_group_name_H-M   'P 1'
#
loop_
_entity.id
_entity.type
_entity.pdbx_description
1 polymer ?
#
loop_
_entity_poly.entity_id
_entity_poly.type
_entity_poly.pdbx_seq_one_letter_code
_entity_poly.pdbx_strand_id
1 'polypeptide(L)'
;MSKDFNLPPVDVMEAKTMEIKIYHFYPLILKRFEEFKKENLNVIKGLIQRLKKNPPSIKLEDYMAIQIASSVIGDYDISIWINCYLINKFHLMAVFKKALKDSGISKYL
;
A
#
# COMPACT_ATOMS: atom_id res chain seq x y z
N MET A 1 -23.66 20.74 -40.52
CA MET A 1 -22.82 19.54 -40.37
C MET A 1 -22.53 19.35 -38.90
N SER A 2 -23.22 18.41 -38.25
CA SER A 2 -22.98 18.03 -36.86
C SER A 2 -21.58 17.42 -36.78
N LYS A 3 -20.73 17.90 -35.87
CA LYS A 3 -19.45 17.25 -35.60
C LYS A 3 -19.77 15.98 -34.83
N ASP A 4 -19.57 14.84 -35.50
CA ASP A 4 -19.65 13.53 -34.86
C ASP A 4 -18.71 13.52 -33.65
N PHE A 5 -19.31 13.48 -32.46
CA PHE A 5 -18.60 13.23 -31.22
C PHE A 5 -18.13 11.77 -31.25
N ASN A 6 -16.92 11.55 -31.75
CA ASN A 6 -16.22 10.28 -31.58
C ASN A 6 -15.87 10.13 -30.10
N LEU A 7 -16.83 9.64 -29.32
CA LEU A 7 -16.54 9.09 -28.00
C LEU A 7 -15.55 7.94 -28.20
N PRO A 8 -14.44 7.90 -27.42
CA PRO A 8 -13.51 6.79 -27.51
C PRO A 8 -14.26 5.48 -27.21
N PRO A 9 -13.84 4.34 -27.82
CA PRO A 9 -14.46 3.05 -27.58
C PRO A 9 -14.57 2.77 -26.08
N VAL A 10 -15.68 2.16 -25.64
CA VAL A 10 -15.94 1.83 -24.23
C VAL A 10 -14.73 1.12 -23.60
N ASP A 11 -14.10 0.22 -24.35
CA ASP A 11 -12.90 -0.52 -23.95
C ASP A 11 -11.69 0.39 -23.63
N VAL A 12 -11.55 1.52 -24.32
CA VAL A 12 -10.50 2.51 -24.09
C VAL A 12 -10.82 3.37 -22.87
N MET A 13 -12.11 3.64 -22.61
CA MET A 13 -12.53 4.30 -21.37
C MET A 13 -12.37 3.37 -20.17
N GLU A 14 -12.75 2.10 -20.25
CA GLU A 14 -12.58 1.12 -19.19
C GLU A 14 -11.11 0.88 -18.86
N ALA A 15 -10.25 0.73 -19.87
CA ALA A 15 -8.80 0.61 -19.68
C ALA A 15 -8.18 1.88 -19.05
N LYS A 16 -8.66 3.08 -19.40
CA LYS A 16 -8.22 4.34 -18.78
C LYS A 16 -8.80 4.57 -17.38
N THR A 17 -9.97 4.00 -17.08
CA THR A 17 -10.66 4.15 -15.79
C THR A 17 -10.13 3.16 -14.75
N MET A 18 -9.58 2.02 -15.19
CA MET A 18 -9.01 1.00 -14.31
C MET A 18 -7.53 1.17 -13.96
N GLU A 19 -6.83 2.17 -14.51
CA GLU A 19 -5.50 2.54 -14.03
C GLU A 19 -5.63 3.56 -12.87
N ILE A 20 -6.27 3.15 -11.76
CA ILE A 20 -6.19 3.94 -10.54
C ILE A 20 -4.74 3.87 -10.10
N LYS A 21 -3.99 4.93 -10.43
CA LYS A 21 -2.61 5.08 -10.01
C LYS A 21 -2.61 5.00 -8.50
N ILE A 22 -2.00 3.95 -7.96
CA ILE A 22 -1.89 3.67 -6.53
C ILE A 22 -1.45 4.90 -5.69
N TYR A 23 -0.75 5.84 -6.32
CA TYR A 23 -0.43 7.16 -5.76
C TYR A 23 -1.65 7.96 -5.27
N HIS A 24 -2.84 7.76 -5.83
CA HIS A 24 -4.07 8.38 -5.35
C HIS A 24 -4.50 7.83 -3.98
N PHE A 25 -4.18 6.57 -3.69
CA PHE A 25 -4.39 5.99 -2.36
C PHE A 25 -3.26 6.32 -1.39
N TYR A 26 -2.12 6.83 -1.86
CA TYR A 26 -0.96 7.07 -1.01
C TYR A 26 -1.22 7.96 0.20
N PRO A 27 -1.92 9.12 0.09
CA PRO A 27 -2.22 9.94 1.26
C PRO A 27 -3.05 9.18 2.32
N LEU A 28 -4.00 8.35 1.88
CA LEU A 28 -4.80 7.52 2.79
C LEU A 28 -3.94 6.46 3.46
N ILE A 29 -3.11 5.74 2.70
CA ILE A 29 -2.20 4.71 3.23
C ILE A 29 -1.24 5.33 4.25
N LEU A 30 -0.62 6.47 3.92
CA LEU A 30 0.29 7.16 4.82
C LEU A 30 -0.40 7.57 6.12
N LYS A 31 -1.59 8.18 6.03
CA LYS A 31 -2.39 8.56 7.21
C LYS A 31 -2.65 7.35 8.11
N ARG A 32 -3.04 6.21 7.53
CA ARG A 32 -3.28 4.97 8.30
C ARG A 32 -2.02 4.45 8.98
N PHE A 33 -0.85 4.53 8.34
CA PHE A 33 0.43 4.16 8.94
C PHE A 33 0.80 5.08 10.11
N GLU A 34 0.57 6.39 9.97
CA GLU A 34 0.83 7.38 11.03
C GLU A 34 -0.08 7.17 12.24
N GLU A 35 -1.37 6.92 12.02
CA GLU A 35 -2.35 6.59 13.06
C GLU A 35 -1.95 5.30 13.78
N PHE A 36 -1.64 4.24 13.03
CA PHE A 36 -1.20 2.97 13.60
C PHE A 36 0.06 3.10 14.44
N LYS A 37 1.05 3.87 13.98
CA LYS A 37 2.26 4.18 14.76
C LYS A 37 1.90 4.86 16.07
N LYS A 38 1.03 5.88 16.04
CA LYS A 38 0.65 6.66 17.22
C LYS A 38 0.01 5.75 18.28
N GLU A 39 -0.82 4.81 17.86
CA GLU A 39 -1.55 3.91 18.75
C GLU A 39 -0.69 2.71 19.21
N ASN A 40 0.25 2.24 18.38
CA ASN A 40 0.90 0.94 18.57
C ASN A 40 2.43 1.01 18.67
N LEU A 41 3.03 2.19 18.89
CA LEU A 41 4.49 2.37 18.84
C LEU A 41 5.29 1.36 19.68
N ASN A 42 4.85 1.08 20.90
CA ASN A 42 5.54 0.15 21.80
C ASN A 42 5.44 -1.30 21.31
N VAL A 43 4.28 -1.69 20.76
CA VAL A 43 4.06 -3.00 20.15
C VAL A 43 4.95 -3.17 18.93
N ILE A 44 5.03 -2.15 18.07
CA ILE A 44 5.90 -2.14 16.89
C ILE A 44 7.36 -2.33 17.30
N LYS A 45 7.85 -1.57 18.30
CA LYS A 45 9.23 -1.70 18.80
C LYS A 45 9.51 -3.10 19.35
N GLY A 46 8.59 -3.66 20.13
CA GLY A 46 8.71 -5.02 20.67
C GLY A 46 8.75 -6.07 19.56
N LEU A 47 7.89 -5.94 18.55
CA LEU A 47 7.89 -6.80 17.37
C LEU A 47 9.23 -6.73 16.63
N ILE A 48 9.74 -5.53 16.36
CA ILE A 48 11.02 -5.33 15.66
C ILE A 48 12.17 -5.97 16.44
N GLN A 49 12.25 -5.76 17.76
CA GLN A 49 13.29 -6.37 18.59
C GLN A 49 13.25 -7.90 18.53
N ARG A 50 12.05 -8.50 18.54
CA ARG A 50 11.89 -9.95 18.38
C ARG A 50 12.34 -10.43 17.00
N LEU A 51 11.97 -9.70 15.94
CA LEU A 51 12.36 -10.04 14.57
C LEU A 51 13.86 -9.82 14.30
N LYS A 52 14.52 -8.90 15.02
CA LYS A 52 16.00 -8.79 14.96
C LYS A 52 16.70 -10.02 15.52
N LYS A 53 16.11 -10.68 16.52
CA LYS A 53 16.63 -11.94 17.10
C LYS A 53 16.30 -13.15 16.24
N ASN A 54 15.09 -13.19 15.67
CA ASN A 54 14.59 -14.24 14.79
C ASN A 54 14.12 -13.62 13.46
N PRO A 55 15.04 -13.39 12.52
CA PRO A 55 14.72 -12.70 11.27
C PRO A 55 13.69 -13.45 10.42
N PRO A 56 12.78 -12.74 9.73
CA PRO A 56 11.93 -13.36 8.73
C PRO A 56 12.76 -13.82 7.51
N SER A 57 12.18 -14.66 6.67
CA SER A 57 12.79 -15.13 5.41
C SER A 57 12.92 -14.03 4.34
N ILE A 58 12.28 -12.88 4.55
CA ILE A 58 12.35 -11.69 3.70
C ILE A 58 13.00 -10.54 4.46
N LYS A 59 13.30 -9.42 3.77
CA LYS A 59 13.85 -8.24 4.45
C LYS A 59 12.90 -7.74 5.53
N LEU A 60 13.43 -7.38 6.69
CA LEU A 60 12.65 -6.90 7.84
C LEU A 60 11.76 -5.70 7.47
N GLU A 61 12.27 -4.78 6.66
CA GLU A 61 11.52 -3.64 6.14
C GLU A 61 10.29 -4.09 5.32
N ASP A 62 10.45 -5.04 4.42
CA ASP A 62 9.38 -5.55 3.56
C ASP A 62 8.34 -6.28 4.41
N TYR A 63 8.80 -7.10 5.37
CA TYR A 63 7.93 -7.78 6.33
C TYR A 63 7.08 -6.78 7.12
N MET A 64 7.71 -5.75 7.69
CA MET A 64 7.01 -4.75 8.48
C MET A 64 6.05 -3.91 7.64
N ALA A 65 6.42 -3.56 6.41
CA ALA A 65 5.54 -2.86 5.48
C ALA A 65 4.27 -3.67 5.19
N ILE A 66 4.41 -4.98 4.90
CA ILE A 66 3.27 -5.88 4.67
C ILE A 66 2.41 -5.99 5.91
N GLN A 67 3.00 -6.32 7.06
CA GLN A 67 2.25 -6.57 8.30
C GLN A 67 1.43 -5.36 8.73
N ILE A 68 2.02 -4.16 8.65
CA ILE A 68 1.30 -2.93 8.99
C ILE A 68 0.21 -2.66 7.95
N ALA A 69 0.49 -2.80 6.65
CA ALA A 69 -0.52 -2.63 5.61
C ALA A 69 -1.71 -3.59 5.81
N SER A 70 -1.45 -4.88 6.03
CA SER A 70 -2.49 -5.88 6.35
C SER A 70 -3.29 -5.48 7.59
N SER A 71 -2.64 -4.93 8.61
CA SER A 71 -3.33 -4.51 9.84
C SER A 71 -4.20 -3.27 9.68
N VAL A 72 -3.82 -2.30 8.84
CA VAL A 72 -4.48 -0.98 8.76
C VAL A 72 -5.36 -0.79 7.53
N ILE A 73 -5.15 -1.63 6.51
CA ILE A 73 -5.92 -1.67 5.26
C ILE A 73 -6.77 -2.93 5.22
N GLY A 74 -6.24 -4.07 5.68
CA GLY A 74 -6.92 -5.36 5.60
C GLY A 74 -6.51 -6.16 4.37
N ASP A 75 -6.27 -7.47 4.57
CA ASP A 75 -5.85 -8.37 3.48
C ASP A 75 -6.90 -8.49 2.36
N TYR A 76 -8.18 -8.35 2.70
CA TYR A 76 -9.28 -8.38 1.74
C TYR A 76 -9.23 -7.16 0.79
N ASP A 77 -9.06 -5.96 1.33
CA ASP A 77 -8.97 -4.73 0.54
C ASP A 77 -7.71 -4.70 -0.32
N ILE A 78 -6.57 -5.14 0.23
CA ILE A 78 -5.32 -5.34 -0.52
C ILE A 78 -5.54 -6.31 -1.70
N SER A 79 -6.28 -7.40 -1.48
CA SER A 79 -6.60 -8.37 -2.53
C SER A 79 -7.52 -7.78 -3.60
N ILE A 80 -8.51 -6.97 -3.23
CA ILE A 80 -9.35 -6.22 -4.18
C ILE A 80 -8.48 -5.28 -5.03
N TRP A 81 -7.53 -4.58 -4.41
CA TRP A 81 -6.64 -3.67 -5.15
C TRP A 81 -5.81 -4.40 -6.20
N ILE A 82 -5.29 -5.58 -5.86
CA ILE A 82 -4.51 -6.40 -6.80
C ILE A 82 -5.40 -6.99 -7.90
N ASN A 83 -6.54 -7.58 -7.54
CA ASN A 83 -7.34 -8.39 -8.45
C ASN A 83 -8.35 -7.56 -9.27
N CYS A 84 -9.03 -6.61 -8.62
CA CYS A 84 -10.11 -5.84 -9.24
C CYS A 84 -9.61 -4.51 -9.82
N TYR A 85 -8.62 -3.87 -9.18
CA TYR A 85 -8.00 -2.64 -9.71
C TYR A 85 -6.69 -2.90 -10.46
N LEU A 86 -6.35 -4.17 -10.69
CA LEU A 86 -5.18 -4.62 -11.46
C LEU A 86 -3.86 -3.97 -10.99
N ILE A 87 -3.78 -3.60 -9.70
CA ILE A 87 -2.59 -2.98 -9.14
C ILE A 87 -1.50 -4.03 -9.00
N ASN A 88 -0.35 -3.77 -9.62
CA ASN A 88 0.82 -4.65 -9.52
C ASN A 88 1.29 -4.79 -8.06
N LYS A 89 1.40 -6.03 -7.57
CA LYS A 89 1.86 -6.34 -6.20
C LYS A 89 3.20 -5.72 -5.82
N PHE A 90 4.14 -5.59 -6.77
CA PHE A 90 5.44 -4.98 -6.54
C PHE A 90 5.34 -3.46 -6.40
N HIS A 91 4.45 -2.81 -7.16
CA HIS A 91 4.14 -1.40 -6.97
C HIS A 91 3.47 -1.16 -5.61
N LEU A 92 2.53 -2.02 -5.21
CA LEU A 92 1.87 -1.96 -3.91
C LEU A 92 2.88 -2.09 -2.76
N MET A 93 3.81 -3.05 -2.86
CA MET A 93 4.92 -3.17 -1.93
C MET A 93 5.76 -1.89 -1.86
N ALA A 94 6.13 -1.30 -2.99
CA ALA A 94 6.92 -0.07 -3.02
C ALA A 94 6.19 1.09 -2.32
N VAL A 95 4.87 1.18 -2.50
CA VAL A 95 4.01 2.18 -1.84
C VAL A 95 3.95 1.96 -0.33
N PHE A 96 3.77 0.72 0.14
CA PHE A 96 3.78 0.41 1.56
C PHE A 96 5.13 0.71 2.21
N LYS A 97 6.23 0.38 1.54
CA LYS A 97 7.58 0.74 2.00
C LYS A 97 7.77 2.25 2.07
N LYS A 98 7.25 3.00 1.10
CA LYS A 98 7.29 4.46 1.13
C LYS A 98 6.50 5.00 2.32
N ALA A 99 5.30 4.49 2.58
CA ALA A 99 4.49 4.87 3.73
C ALA A 99 5.17 4.52 5.07
N LEU A 100 5.84 3.37 5.15
CA LEU A 100 6.63 2.96 6.31
C LEU A 100 7.78 3.94 6.62
N LYS A 101 8.44 4.45 5.58
CA LYS A 101 9.51 5.45 5.69
C LYS A 101 8.97 6.81 6.08
N ASP A 102 7.97 7.30 5.34
CA ASP A 102 7.41 8.64 5.52
C ASP A 102 6.69 8.79 6.87
N SER A 103 6.03 7.72 7.35
CA SER A 103 5.47 7.68 8.71
C SER A 103 6.53 7.67 9.80
N GLY A 104 7.81 7.45 9.47
CA GLY A 104 8.94 7.42 10.39
C GLY A 104 9.05 6.12 11.20
N ILE A 105 8.22 5.11 10.95
CA ILE A 105 8.33 3.78 11.59
C ILE A 105 9.67 3.13 11.24
N SER A 106 10.16 3.35 10.02
CA SER A 106 11.44 2.80 9.54
C SER A 106 12.65 3.17 10.42
N LYS A 107 12.57 4.24 11.21
CA LYS A 107 13.62 4.65 12.15
C LYS A 107 13.84 3.66 13.30
N TYR A 108 12.89 2.76 13.53
CA TYR A 108 12.97 1.76 14.59
C TYR A 108 13.42 0.38 14.09
N LEU A 109 13.45 0.18 12.75
CA LEU A 109 13.92 -1.05 12.11
C LEU A 109 15.41 -1.29 12.34
#